data_AF-A0A8H7NNR8-F1
#
_entry.id   AF-A0A8H7NNR8-F1
#
_cell.length_a   1.000
_cell.length_b   1.000
_cell.length_c   1.000
_cell.angle_alpha   90.00
_cell.angle_beta   90.00
_cell.angle_gamma   90.00
#
_symmetry.space_group_name_H-M   'P 1'
#
loop_
_entity.id
_entity.type
_entity.pdbx_description
1 polymer ?
#
loop_
_entity_poly.entity_id
_entity_poly.type
_entity_poly.pdbx_seq_one_letter_code
_entity_poly.pdbx_strand_id
1 'polypeptide(L)'
;MHAEMQEEWKHSVAPSLSIDPHPISGNKRINVTYRDYRANMHPRHTPKCPCKVQCILRVVQRKKENFGKYFWMCYAGNVPGKTGCSFFQWAEFDDDGRPKPFSKPAHSR
;
A
#
# COMPACT_ATOMS: atom_id res chain seq x y z
N MET A 1 16.20 1.33 -3.44
CA MET A 1 15.25 0.49 -2.67
C MET A 1 14.78 -0.62 -3.60
N HIS A 2 15.36 -1.82 -3.50
CA HIS A 2 14.90 -2.99 -4.26
C HIS A 2 13.52 -3.46 -3.75
N ALA A 3 12.81 -4.28 -4.55
CA ALA A 3 11.44 -4.70 -4.25
C ALA A 3 11.34 -5.43 -2.89
N GLU A 4 12.22 -6.41 -2.66
CA GLU A 4 12.31 -7.16 -1.40
C GLU A 4 12.44 -6.24 -0.17
N MET A 5 13.29 -5.21 -0.26
CA MET A 5 13.45 -4.25 0.81
C MET A 5 12.16 -3.46 1.04
N GLN A 6 11.45 -3.07 -0.02
CA GLN A 6 10.21 -2.28 0.11
C GLN A 6 9.07 -3.06 0.77
N GLU A 7 9.02 -4.37 0.55
CA GLU A 7 7.90 -5.22 0.98
C GLU A 7 8.11 -5.83 2.36
N GLU A 8 9.33 -6.30 2.65
CA GLU A 8 9.64 -7.06 3.86
C GLU A 8 10.23 -6.20 4.99
N TRP A 9 10.79 -5.02 4.66
CA TRP A 9 11.54 -4.21 5.62
C TRP A 9 10.92 -2.82 5.80
N LYS A 10 10.94 -2.34 7.05
CA LYS A 10 10.59 -0.97 7.37
C LYS A 10 11.80 -0.07 7.12
N HIS A 11 11.70 0.82 6.15
CA HIS A 11 12.70 1.86 5.94
C HIS A 11 12.39 3.08 6.81
N SER A 12 13.30 3.40 7.72
CA SER A 12 13.23 4.62 8.52
C SER A 12 14.63 5.10 8.88
N VAL A 13 14.77 6.41 9.04
CA VAL A 13 15.91 6.98 9.76
C VAL A 13 15.52 7.06 11.23
N ALA A 14 16.28 6.39 12.09
CA ALA A 14 16.04 6.43 13.53
C ALA A 14 16.23 7.88 14.04
N PRO A 15 15.40 8.35 14.98
CA PRO A 15 15.64 9.62 15.65
C PRO A 15 17.03 9.61 16.30
N SER A 16 17.81 10.67 16.07
CA SER A 16 19.10 10.88 16.72
C SER A 16 19.05 12.14 17.56
N LEU A 17 19.63 12.11 18.76
CA LEU A 17 19.71 13.27 19.66
C LEU A 17 20.70 14.32 19.15
N SER A 18 21.80 13.86 18.53
CA SER A 18 22.82 14.71 17.92
C SER A 18 23.15 14.23 16.51
N ILE A 19 23.52 15.17 15.65
CA ILE A 19 23.97 14.94 14.28
C ILE A 19 25.02 16.00 13.98
N ASP A 20 26.14 15.58 13.38
CA ASP A 20 27.15 16.52 12.94
C ASP A 20 26.64 17.29 11.72
N PRO A 21 26.58 18.64 11.77
CA PRO A 21 26.06 19.43 10.67
C PRO A 21 26.98 19.35 9.45
N HIS A 22 26.38 19.32 8.26
CA HIS A 22 27.13 19.44 7.02
C HIS A 22 27.68 20.88 6.87
N PRO A 23 28.94 21.09 6.43
CA PRO A 23 29.59 22.41 6.44
C PRO A 23 28.89 23.48 5.60
N ILE A 24 28.10 23.08 4.59
CA ILE A 24 27.39 24.01 3.70
C ILE A 24 25.89 24.11 4.05
N SER A 25 25.26 22.97 4.38
CA SER A 25 23.80 22.88 4.51
C SER A 25 23.31 22.79 5.96
N GLY A 26 24.24 22.77 6.92
CA GLY A 26 23.94 22.64 8.35
C GLY A 26 23.08 21.41 8.63
N ASN A 27 21.97 21.64 9.32
CA ASN A 27 21.02 20.60 9.74
C ASN A 27 19.92 20.31 8.69
N LYS A 28 19.99 20.89 7.49
CA LYS A 28 18.96 20.69 6.47
C LYS A 28 19.10 19.30 5.86
N ARG A 29 18.03 18.51 5.94
CA ARG A 29 17.91 17.21 5.25
C ARG A 29 16.75 17.28 4.26
N ILE A 30 17.06 17.12 2.98
CA ILE A 30 16.06 17.05 1.91
C ILE A 30 15.99 15.60 1.43
N ASN A 31 14.77 15.05 1.31
CA ASN A 31 14.55 13.74 0.72
C ASN A 31 13.55 13.87 -0.42
N VAL A 32 13.97 13.44 -1.61
CA VAL A 32 13.08 13.33 -2.77
C VAL A 32 12.95 11.85 -3.09
N THR A 33 11.72 11.32 -3.02
CA THR A 33 11.43 9.93 -3.36
C THR A 33 10.61 9.89 -4.64
N TYR A 34 11.17 9.32 -5.69
CA TYR A 34 10.44 9.00 -6.92
C TYR A 34 9.74 7.65 -6.77
N ARG A 35 8.48 7.58 -7.20
CA ARG A 35 7.70 6.35 -7.25
C ARG A 35 7.00 6.28 -8.59
N ASP A 36 7.18 5.17 -9.30
CA ASP A 36 6.43 4.89 -10.51
C ASP A 36 5.08 4.27 -10.14
N TYR A 37 4.00 5.00 -10.42
CA TYR A 37 2.65 4.49 -10.27
C TYR A 37 2.24 3.77 -11.54
N ARG A 38 2.34 2.43 -11.51
CA ARG A 38 1.99 1.62 -12.67
C ARG A 38 0.56 1.91 -13.14
N ALA A 39 0.39 2.12 -14.44
CA ALA A 39 -0.90 2.52 -15.03
C ALA A 39 -2.03 1.50 -14.77
N ASN A 40 -1.69 0.21 -14.70
CA ASN A 40 -2.61 -0.89 -14.38
C ASN A 40 -3.07 -0.90 -12.90
N MET A 41 -2.38 -0.16 -12.01
CA MET A 41 -2.77 0.05 -10.61
C MET A 41 -3.48 1.39 -10.39
N HIS A 42 -3.83 2.10 -11.47
CA HIS A 42 -4.61 3.33 -11.37
C HIS A 42 -5.95 3.04 -10.67
N PRO A 43 -6.44 3.92 -9.77
CA PRO A 43 -7.67 3.67 -9.00
C PRO A 43 -8.87 3.28 -9.86
N ARG A 44 -8.97 3.72 -11.13
CA ARG A 44 -10.04 3.28 -12.06
C ARG A 44 -10.10 1.76 -12.32
N HIS A 45 -9.01 1.04 -12.05
CA HIS A 45 -8.85 -0.40 -12.24
C HIS A 45 -8.81 -1.19 -10.92
N THR A 46 -8.92 -0.53 -9.77
CA THR A 46 -8.93 -1.19 -8.45
C THR A 46 -10.38 -1.47 -8.01
N PRO A 47 -10.62 -2.40 -7.06
CA PRO A 47 -11.98 -2.74 -6.68
C PRO A 47 -12.63 -1.60 -5.92
N LYS A 48 -13.95 -1.55 -5.95
CA LYS A 48 -14.77 -0.68 -5.09
C LYS A 48 -15.34 -1.50 -3.95
N CYS A 49 -15.25 -0.98 -2.73
CA CYS A 49 -15.99 -1.56 -1.61
C CYS A 49 -17.45 -1.07 -1.61
N PRO A 50 -18.33 -1.60 -0.73
CA PRO A 50 -19.70 -1.13 -0.57
C PRO A 50 -19.85 0.38 -0.26
N CYS A 51 -18.83 1.01 0.32
CA CYS A 51 -18.81 2.47 0.53
C CYS A 51 -18.62 3.29 -0.77
N LYS A 52 -18.52 2.62 -1.94
CA LYS A 52 -18.30 3.22 -3.26
C LYS A 52 -16.98 3.98 -3.41
N VAL A 53 -16.00 3.67 -2.55
CA VAL A 53 -14.62 4.20 -2.66
C VAL A 53 -13.68 3.14 -3.24
N GLN A 54 -12.59 3.59 -3.86
CA GLN A 54 -11.55 2.68 -4.32
C GLN A 54 -10.86 2.02 -3.13
N CYS A 55 -10.71 0.70 -3.21
CA CYS A 55 -9.97 -0.07 -2.24
C CYS A 55 -8.48 0.23 -2.37
N ILE A 56 -7.78 0.11 -1.25
CA ILE A 56 -6.32 0.20 -1.19
C ILE A 56 -5.73 -1.22 -1.21
N LEU A 57 -4.61 -1.38 -1.92
CA LEU A 57 -3.81 -2.60 -1.88
C LEU A 57 -2.91 -2.58 -0.64
N ARG A 58 -2.91 -3.66 0.13
CA ARG A 58 -2.03 -3.88 1.28
C ARG A 58 -1.41 -5.26 1.19
N VAL A 59 -0.31 -5.43 1.89
CA VAL A 59 0.38 -6.72 2.05
C VAL A 59 0.29 -7.18 3.49
N VAL A 60 0.15 -8.48 3.72
CA VAL A 60 0.19 -9.06 5.06
C VAL A 60 1.63 -9.08 5.55
N GLN A 61 1.91 -8.30 6.61
CA GLN A 61 3.24 -8.19 7.21
C GLN A 61 3.39 -8.87 8.57
N ARG A 62 2.29 -9.37 9.17
CA ARG A 62 2.29 -9.89 10.56
C ARG A 62 2.03 -11.39 10.68
N LYS A 63 1.07 -11.91 9.91
CA LYS A 63 0.59 -13.28 10.04
C LYS A 63 1.41 -14.22 9.16
N LYS A 64 2.13 -15.18 9.76
CA LYS A 64 3.10 -16.04 9.07
C LYS A 64 2.47 -16.86 7.93
N GLU A 65 1.27 -17.38 8.11
CA GLU A 65 0.62 -18.26 7.13
C GLU A 65 0.26 -17.54 5.81
N ASN A 66 0.08 -16.22 5.87
CA ASN A 66 -0.27 -15.39 4.72
C ASN A 66 0.75 -14.27 4.47
N PHE A 67 1.94 -14.35 5.07
CA PHE A 67 2.96 -13.31 4.94
C PHE A 67 3.30 -13.05 3.48
N GLY A 68 3.41 -11.79 3.09
CA GLY A 68 3.66 -11.40 1.70
C GLY A 68 2.44 -11.46 0.77
N LYS A 69 1.30 -12.02 1.20
CA LYS A 69 0.08 -12.00 0.37
C LYS A 69 -0.55 -10.62 0.36
N TYR A 70 -0.96 -10.21 -0.84
CA TYR A 70 -1.62 -8.93 -1.08
C TYR A 70 -3.14 -9.04 -0.98
N PHE A 71 -3.78 -8.00 -0.48
CA PHE A 71 -5.24 -7.92 -0.36
C PHE A 71 -5.75 -6.49 -0.55
N TRP A 72 -6.98 -6.41 -1.03
CA TRP A 72 -7.75 -5.18 -1.16
C TRP A 72 -8.59 -4.95 0.10
N MET A 73 -8.60 -3.73 0.60
CA MET A 73 -9.45 -3.34 1.73
C MET A 73 -10.05 -1.95 1.57
N CYS A 74 -11.11 -1.68 2.33
CA CYS A 74 -11.70 -0.34 2.39
C CYS A 74 -10.70 0.69 2.94
N TYR A 75 -10.60 1.86 2.28
CA TYR A 75 -9.77 2.97 2.75
C TYR A 75 -10.57 4.06 3.49
N ALA A 76 -11.91 4.04 3.43
CA ALA A 76 -12.74 5.12 3.97
C ALA A 76 -12.52 5.40 5.46
N GLY A 77 -12.23 4.38 6.28
CA GLY A 77 -11.94 4.58 7.71
C GLY A 77 -10.63 5.32 8.02
N ASN A 78 -9.75 5.50 7.03
CA ASN A 78 -8.55 6.34 7.15
C ASN A 78 -8.78 7.76 6.64
N VAL A 79 -9.98 8.07 6.13
CA VAL A 79 -10.35 9.40 5.66
C VAL A 79 -11.06 10.13 6.81
N PRO A 80 -10.57 11.32 7.23
CA PRO A 80 -11.23 12.11 8.27
C PRO A 80 -12.72 12.32 7.98
N GLY A 81 -13.57 12.05 8.96
CA GLY A 81 -15.03 12.23 8.85
C GLY A 81 -15.78 11.15 8.07
N LYS A 82 -15.16 10.03 7.71
CA LYS A 82 -15.85 8.89 7.06
C LYS A 82 -15.82 7.63 7.92
N THR A 83 -16.89 6.85 7.85
CA THR A 83 -16.96 5.50 8.42
C THR A 83 -16.58 4.48 7.36
N GLY A 84 -15.64 3.58 7.70
CA GLY A 84 -15.23 2.48 6.82
C GLY A 84 -16.12 1.24 6.95
N CYS A 85 -16.10 0.38 5.94
CA CYS A 85 -16.65 -0.98 6.03
C CYS A 85 -15.53 -2.01 6.20
N SER A 86 -15.91 -3.26 6.52
CA SER A 86 -15.00 -4.39 6.69
C SER A 86 -14.64 -5.13 5.39
N PHE A 87 -14.76 -4.48 4.23
CA PHE A 87 -14.47 -5.12 2.93
C PHE A 87 -13.03 -5.65 2.89
N PHE A 88 -12.90 -6.91 2.49
CA PHE A 88 -11.64 -7.62 2.33
C PHE A 88 -11.74 -8.54 1.11
N GLN A 89 -10.69 -8.56 0.29
CA GLN A 89 -10.56 -9.48 -0.83
C GLN A 89 -9.08 -9.76 -1.11
N TRP A 90 -8.68 -11.01 -1.29
CA TRP A 90 -7.32 -11.33 -1.74
C TRP A 90 -7.05 -10.74 -3.13
N ALA A 91 -5.86 -10.18 -3.32
CA ALA A 91 -5.43 -9.67 -4.61
C ALA A 91 -4.75 -10.80 -5.39
N GLU A 92 -5.17 -10.96 -6.64
CA GLU A 92 -4.56 -11.90 -7.57
C GLU A 92 -3.90 -11.13 -8.71
N PHE A 93 -2.73 -11.59 -9.13
CA PHE A 93 -1.97 -11.00 -10.21
C PHE A 93 -1.68 -12.05 -11.28
N ASP A 94 -1.53 -11.61 -12.53
CA ASP A 94 -0.96 -12.42 -13.59
C ASP A 94 0.58 -12.47 -13.50
N ASP A 95 1.22 -13.19 -14.42
CA ASP A 95 2.67 -13.37 -14.45
C ASP A 95 3.43 -12.05 -14.70
N ASP A 96 2.75 -11.05 -15.27
CA ASP A 96 3.27 -9.69 -15.47
C ASP A 96 3.06 -8.78 -14.24
N GLY A 97 2.48 -9.31 -13.15
CA GLY A 97 2.17 -8.55 -11.94
C GLY A 97 1.01 -7.56 -12.11
N ARG A 98 0.13 -7.78 -13.09
CA ARG A 98 -1.08 -6.96 -13.29
C ARG A 98 -2.23 -7.54 -12.49
N PRO A 99 -3.06 -6.69 -11.86
CA PRO A 99 -4.17 -7.19 -11.06
C PRO A 99 -5.18 -7.88 -11.98
N LYS A 100 -5.57 -9.10 -11.64
CA LYS A 100 -6.63 -9.80 -12.36
C LYS A 100 -7.96 -9.05 -12.21
N PRO A 101 -8.82 -9.03 -13.25
CA PRO A 101 -10.13 -8.42 -13.16
C PRO A 101 -10.92 -8.99 -11.99
N PHE A 102 -11.63 -8.13 -11.26
CA PHE A 102 -12.47 -8.58 -10.16
C PHE A 102 -13.58 -9.47 -10.70
N SER A 103 -13.55 -10.75 -10.36
CA SER A 103 -14.78 -11.55 -10.38
C SER A 103 -15.72 -10.90 -9.37
N LYS A 104 -16.91 -10.48 -9.82
CA LYS A 104 -17.98 -10.16 -8.87
C LYS A 104 -18.14 -11.39 -7.98
N PRO A 105 -18.22 -11.25 -6.64
CA PRO A 105 -18.57 -12.39 -5.82
C PRO A 105 -19.87 -12.95 -6.39
N ALA A 106 -19.87 -14.24 -6.76
CA ALA A 106 -21.12 -14.94 -7.00
C ALA A 106 -21.95 -14.72 -5.75
N HIS A 107 -23.11 -14.07 -5.90
CA HIS A 107 -24.03 -13.79 -4.81
C HIS A 107 -24.08 -15.01 -3.87
N SER A 108 -23.56 -14.86 -2.65
CA SER A 108 -23.90 -15.80 -1.60
C SER A 108 -25.40 -15.67 -1.39
N ARG A 109 -26.11 -16.79 -1.55
CA ARG A 109 -27.56 -16.92 -1.36
C ARG A 109 -28.04 -16.22 -0.09
#